data_AF-A0A845TTD2-F1
#
_entry.id   AF-A0A845TTD2-F1
#
_cell.length_a   1.000
_cell.length_b   1.000
_cell.length_c   1.000
_cell.angle_alpha   90.00
_cell.angle_beta   90.00
_cell.angle_gamma   90.00
#
_symmetry.space_group_name_H-M   'P 1'
#
loop_
_entity.id
_entity.type
_entity.pdbx_description
1 polymer ?
#
loop_
_entity_poly.entity_id
_entity_poly.type
_entity_poly.pdbx_seq_one_letter_code
_entity_poly.pdbx_strand_id
1 'polypeptide(L)'
;MGAAMRTQQAAKPAIIHPFWLRATHWINAVAVVLMIASGLRIYNASPFFDFTIPAALTLGGWLGGALQWHFAAMWLLAVNGIAYLAINLFSGRLRRQFFPLSPRQFLRDLGAALKGKLAHAD
;
A
#
# COMPACT_ATOMS: atom_id res chain seq x y z
N MET A 1 24.60 -50.53 3.44
CA MET A 1 23.22 -50.13 3.77
C MET A 1 23.28 -49.22 4.99
N GLY A 2 22.71 -48.02 4.92
CA GLY A 2 22.76 -47.04 6.01
C GLY A 2 22.59 -45.63 5.46
N ALA A 3 21.37 -45.31 5.03
CA ALA A 3 21.02 -44.04 4.41
C ALA A 3 21.32 -42.87 5.34
N ALA A 4 22.06 -41.89 4.83
CA ALA A 4 22.29 -40.62 5.51
C ALA A 4 20.95 -39.91 5.72
N MET A 5 20.56 -39.80 6.98
CA MET A 5 19.42 -39.03 7.46
C MET A 5 19.69 -37.54 7.17
N ARG A 6 19.27 -37.08 5.99
CA ARG A 6 19.26 -35.64 5.66
C ARG A 6 18.24 -34.98 6.57
N THR A 7 18.72 -34.30 7.59
CA THR A 7 17.97 -33.35 8.41
C THR A 7 17.30 -32.34 7.48
N GLN A 8 16.01 -32.50 7.23
CA GLN A 8 15.22 -31.44 6.58
C GLN A 8 15.14 -30.29 7.57
N GLN A 9 16.00 -29.29 7.37
CA GLN A 9 15.95 -28.03 8.09
C GLN A 9 14.59 -27.39 7.74
N ALA A 10 13.63 -27.41 8.67
CA ALA A 10 12.35 -26.74 8.49
C ALA A 10 12.63 -25.26 8.20
N ALA A 11 12.34 -24.83 6.96
CA ALA A 11 12.52 -23.44 6.54
C ALA A 11 11.69 -22.55 7.47
N LYS A 12 12.36 -21.73 8.27
CA LYS A 12 11.72 -20.77 9.18
C LYS A 12 10.73 -19.95 8.34
N PRO A 13 9.43 -19.87 8.71
CA PRO A 13 8.46 -19.14 7.91
C PRO A 13 8.96 -17.71 7.76
N ALA A 14 9.34 -17.34 6.54
CA ALA A 14 9.82 -16.00 6.25
C ALA A 14 8.66 -15.06 6.57
N ILE A 15 8.86 -14.09 7.47
CA ILE A 15 7.86 -13.06 7.73
C ILE A 15 7.66 -12.29 6.42
N ILE A 16 6.55 -12.58 5.73
CA ILE A 16 6.25 -12.09 4.38
C ILE A 16 6.00 -10.58 4.39
N HIS A 17 5.45 -10.04 5.49
CA HIS A 17 5.22 -8.60 5.67
C HIS A 17 5.69 -8.13 7.05
N PRO A 18 6.72 -7.27 7.13
CA PRO A 18 7.21 -6.75 8.40
C PRO A 18 6.15 -5.87 9.08
N PHE A 19 6.11 -5.89 10.41
CA PHE A 19 5.11 -5.19 11.22
C PHE A 19 5.02 -3.69 10.89
N TRP A 20 6.16 -3.02 10.71
CA TRP A 20 6.21 -1.60 10.36
C TRP A 20 5.46 -1.30 9.05
N LEU A 21 5.54 -2.19 8.05
CA LEU A 21 4.88 -2.02 6.75
C LEU A 21 3.36 -2.05 6.91
N ARG A 22 2.86 -2.96 7.77
CA ARG A 22 1.45 -3.06 8.11
C ARG A 22 0.97 -1.81 8.85
N ALA A 23 1.76 -1.34 9.82
CA ALA A 23 1.44 -0.11 10.56
C ALA A 23 1.34 1.09 9.61
N THR A 24 2.34 1.30 8.75
CA THR A 24 2.30 2.39 7.75
C THR A 24 1.10 2.28 6.81
N HIS A 25 0.72 1.06 6.43
CA HIS A 25 -0.43 0.83 5.55
C HIS A 25 -1.76 1.17 6.25
N TRP A 26 -1.96 0.71 7.49
CA TRP A 26 -3.18 1.02 8.25
C TRP A 26 -3.30 2.50 8.58
N ILE A 27 -2.19 3.18 8.87
CA ILE A 27 -2.16 4.65 9.03
C ILE A 27 -2.63 5.34 7.74
N ASN A 28 -2.12 4.90 6.57
CA ASN A 28 -2.56 5.43 5.29
C ASN A 28 -4.04 5.18 5.03
N ALA A 29 -4.54 3.97 5.32
CA ALA A 29 -5.94 3.62 5.13
C ALA A 29 -6.85 4.55 5.96
N VAL A 30 -6.51 4.76 7.24
CA VAL A 30 -7.24 5.70 8.11
C VAL A 30 -7.16 7.13 7.57
N ALA A 31 -5.98 7.60 7.16
CA ALA A 31 -5.79 8.94 6.61
C ALA A 31 -6.66 9.17 5.36
N VAL A 32 -6.74 8.20 4.45
CA VAL A 32 -7.58 8.27 3.25
C VAL A 32 -9.06 8.34 3.61
N VAL A 33 -9.54 7.53 4.58
CA VAL A 33 -10.93 7.61 5.04
C VAL A 33 -11.26 9.01 5.60
N LEU A 34 -10.36 9.58 6.42
CA LEU A 34 -10.53 10.94 6.95
C LEU A 34 -10.53 11.99 5.85
N MET A 35 -9.65 11.87 4.84
CA MET A 35 -9.61 12.77 3.69
C MET A 35 -10.89 12.70 2.85
N ILE A 36 -11.43 11.49 2.63
CA ILE A 36 -12.69 11.31 1.90
C ILE A 36 -13.84 11.94 2.68
N ALA A 37 -14.03 11.58 3.96
CA ALA A 37 -15.15 12.08 4.76
C ALA A 37 -15.11 13.61 4.92
N SER A 38 -13.94 14.21 5.10
CA SER A 38 -13.77 15.67 5.12
C SER A 38 -13.94 16.31 3.74
N GLY A 39 -13.42 15.68 2.68
CA GLY A 39 -13.56 16.13 1.29
C GLY A 39 -15.02 16.17 0.84
N LEU A 40 -15.84 15.21 1.26
CA LEU A 40 -17.29 15.22 1.01
C LEU A 40 -17.99 16.41 1.70
N ARG A 41 -17.51 16.87 2.87
CA ARG A 41 -18.02 18.09 3.50
C ARG A 41 -17.61 19.35 2.74
N ILE A 42 -16.38 19.38 2.23
CA ILE A 42 -15.87 20.49 1.39
C ILE A 42 -16.68 20.58 0.09
N TYR A 43 -16.95 19.43 -0.55
CA TYR A 43 -17.87 19.35 -1.69
C TYR A 43 -19.23 19.97 -1.37
N ASN A 44 -19.85 19.59 -0.24
CA ASN A 44 -21.15 20.14 0.16
C ASN A 44 -21.14 21.67 0.40
N ALA A 45 -19.97 22.29 0.64
CA ALA A 45 -19.87 23.74 0.82
C ALA A 45 -19.79 24.50 -0.51
N SER A 46 -19.35 23.84 -1.58
CA SER A 46 -19.31 24.37 -2.94
C SER A 46 -19.69 23.27 -3.95
N PRO A 47 -20.96 22.80 -3.94
CA PRO A 47 -21.38 21.67 -4.74
C PRO A 47 -21.36 22.03 -6.22
N PHE A 48 -20.80 21.13 -7.03
CA PHE A 48 -20.77 21.26 -8.48
C PHE A 48 -21.82 20.39 -9.19
N PHE A 49 -22.44 19.45 -8.46
CA PHE A 49 -23.63 18.73 -8.90
C PHE A 49 -24.81 19.05 -7.98
N ASP A 50 -26.03 18.84 -8.46
CA ASP A 50 -27.28 19.21 -7.76
C ASP A 50 -27.66 18.28 -6.59
N PHE A 51 -26.71 17.52 -6.03
CA PHE A 51 -26.93 16.66 -4.88
C PHE A 51 -25.98 16.99 -3.73
N THR A 52 -26.44 16.71 -2.51
CA THR A 52 -25.67 16.87 -1.29
C THR A 52 -25.43 15.53 -0.60
N ILE A 53 -24.26 15.37 -0.01
CA ILE A 53 -23.89 14.17 0.75
C ILE A 53 -24.46 14.29 2.18
N PRO A 54 -25.10 13.25 2.75
CA PRO A 54 -25.60 13.26 4.12
C PRO A 54 -24.52 13.62 5.14
N ALA A 55 -24.82 14.54 6.07
CA ALA A 55 -23.84 15.05 7.04
C ALA A 55 -23.20 13.95 7.92
N ALA A 56 -23.94 12.86 8.19
CA ALA A 56 -23.46 11.70 8.95
C ALA A 56 -22.29 10.96 8.28
N LEU A 57 -22.13 11.09 6.96
CA LEU A 57 -21.02 10.50 6.19
C LEU A 57 -19.84 11.47 6.04
N THR A 58 -19.98 12.70 6.54
CA THR A 58 -18.99 13.76 6.39
C THR A 58 -18.29 14.07 7.71
N LEU A 59 -17.08 14.59 7.64
CA LEU A 59 -16.27 14.94 8.81
C LEU A 59 -16.03 16.44 8.90
N GLY A 60 -16.03 16.98 10.12
CA GLY A 60 -15.65 18.37 10.41
C GLY A 60 -16.80 19.33 10.72
N GLY A 61 -18.06 18.92 10.53
CA GLY A 61 -19.27 19.66 10.92
C GLY A 61 -19.57 20.90 10.08
N TRP A 62 -18.59 21.78 9.89
CA TRP A 62 -18.65 23.01 9.09
C TRP A 62 -17.42 23.10 8.16
N LEU A 63 -17.37 24.12 7.28
CA LEU A 63 -16.33 24.21 6.25
C LEU A 63 -14.91 24.28 6.82
N GLY A 64 -14.66 25.15 7.80
CA GLY A 64 -13.32 25.26 8.39
C GLY A 64 -12.91 24.02 9.16
N GLY A 65 -13.83 23.35 9.86
CA GLY A 65 -13.56 22.07 10.52
C GLY A 65 -13.24 20.96 9.52
N ALA A 66 -13.95 20.91 8.38
CA ALA A 66 -13.65 19.98 7.31
C ALA A 66 -12.25 20.22 6.71
N LEU A 67 -11.90 21.48 6.45
CA LEU A 67 -10.56 21.85 5.97
C LEU A 67 -9.47 21.45 6.96
N GLN A 68 -9.66 21.69 8.26
CA GLN A 68 -8.71 21.29 9.30
C GLN A 68 -8.46 19.77 9.29
N TRP A 69 -9.53 18.96 9.29
CA TRP A 69 -9.41 17.51 9.22
C TRP A 69 -8.76 17.02 7.91
N HIS A 70 -9.08 17.68 6.80
CA HIS A 70 -8.52 17.33 5.50
C HIS A 70 -7.00 17.57 5.45
N PHE A 71 -6.55 18.75 5.86
CA PHE A 71 -5.13 19.08 5.91
C PHE A 71 -4.38 18.25 6.96
N ALA A 72 -4.99 17.97 8.12
CA ALA A 72 -4.40 17.09 9.13
C ALA A 72 -4.15 15.69 8.55
N ALA A 73 -5.14 15.11 7.86
CA ALA A 73 -5.00 13.80 7.22
C ALA A 73 -4.01 13.81 6.03
N MET A 74 -3.99 14.90 5.24
CA MET A 74 -3.00 15.10 4.17
C MET A 74 -1.57 15.12 4.70
N TRP A 75 -1.31 15.87 5.78
CA TRP A 75 0.01 15.92 6.40
C TRP A 75 0.41 14.59 7.04
N LEU A 76 -0.54 13.89 7.68
CA LEU A 76 -0.31 12.54 8.19
C LEU A 76 0.11 11.59 7.06
N LEU A 77 -0.61 11.61 5.93
CA LEU A 77 -0.29 10.79 4.76
C LEU A 77 1.08 11.15 4.17
N ALA A 78 1.38 12.44 4.02
CA ALA A 78 2.63 12.92 3.46
C ALA A 78 3.83 12.53 4.33
N VAL A 79 3.76 12.76 5.64
CA VAL A 79 4.83 12.40 6.59
C VAL A 79 5.01 10.89 6.64
N ASN A 80 3.93 10.12 6.71
CA ASN A 80 4.02 8.65 6.71
C ASN A 80 4.60 8.11 5.40
N GLY A 81 4.25 8.72 4.26
CA GLY A 81 4.84 8.40 2.95
C GLY A 81 6.33 8.71 2.89
N ILE A 82 6.77 9.87 3.39
CA ILE A 82 8.19 10.24 3.46
C ILE A 82 8.96 9.28 4.37
N ALA A 83 8.43 8.96 5.55
CA ALA A 83 9.04 8.00 6.47
C ALA A 83 9.17 6.61 5.82
N TYR A 84 8.12 6.15 5.12
CA TYR A 84 8.14 4.89 4.37
C TYR A 84 9.24 4.88 3.31
N LEU A 85 9.36 5.93 2.51
CA LEU A 85 10.39 6.06 1.48
C LEU A 85 11.80 6.10 2.10
N ALA A 86 11.99 6.87 3.18
CA ALA A 86 13.25 6.93 3.90
C ALA A 86 13.67 5.54 4.42
N ILE A 87 12.77 4.82 5.09
CA ILE A 87 13.04 3.46 5.60
C ILE A 87 13.41 2.52 4.45
N ASN A 88 12.70 2.56 3.32
CA ASN A 88 13.01 1.71 2.16
C ASN A 88 14.37 2.04 1.52
N LEU A 89 14.76 3.31 1.49
CA LEU A 89 16.03 3.76 0.96
C LEU A 89 17.19 3.37 1.88
N PHE A 90 17.10 3.69 3.18
CA PHE A 90 18.16 3.40 4.15
C PHE A 90 18.34 1.90 4.44
N SER A 91 17.27 1.11 4.40
CA SER A 91 17.37 -0.35 4.58
C SER A 91 17.94 -1.08 3.36
N GLY A 92 18.17 -0.39 2.23
CA GLY A 92 18.55 -1.00 0.95
C GLY A 92 17.49 -1.96 0.40
N ARG A 93 16.31 -2.02 1.04
CA ARG A 93 15.18 -2.88 0.66
C ARG A 93 14.67 -2.53 -0.73
N LEU A 94 14.68 -1.23 -1.08
CA LEU A 94 14.30 -0.79 -2.42
C LEU A 94 15.15 -1.50 -3.48
N ARG A 95 16.47 -1.58 -3.28
CA ARG A 95 17.37 -2.27 -4.21
C ARG A 95 17.25 -3.78 -4.16
N ARG A 96 17.02 -4.37 -2.99
CA ARG A 96 16.90 -5.85 -2.85
C ARG A 96 15.57 -6.41 -3.35
N GLN A 97 14.47 -5.65 -3.29
CA GLN A 97 13.13 -6.11 -3.69
C GLN A 97 12.66 -5.59 -5.05
N PHE A 98 13.08 -4.40 -5.49
CA PHE A 98 12.65 -3.85 -6.80
C PHE A 98 13.62 -4.13 -7.96
N PHE A 99 14.92 -4.32 -7.70
CA PHE A 99 15.89 -4.71 -8.75
C PHE A 99 16.06 -6.22 -9.05
N PRO A 100 15.52 -7.21 -8.31
CA PRO A 100 15.59 -8.61 -8.73
C PRO A 100 14.63 -8.95 -9.87
N LEU A 101 13.75 -8.02 -10.29
CA LEU A 101 13.08 -8.09 -11.59
C LEU A 101 14.11 -7.77 -12.67
N SER A 102 14.92 -8.75 -13.07
CA SER A 102 15.74 -8.60 -14.27
C SER A 102 14.79 -8.25 -15.41
N PRO A 103 14.93 -7.09 -16.08
CA PRO A 103 14.05 -6.73 -17.19
C PRO A 103 14.03 -7.81 -18.28
N ARG A 104 15.13 -8.58 -18.38
CA ARG A 104 15.26 -9.75 -19.27
C ARG A 104 14.39 -10.94 -18.84
N GLN A 105 14.22 -11.18 -17.53
CA GLN A 105 13.29 -12.20 -17.02
C GLN A 105 11.85 -11.80 -17.30
N PHE A 106 11.49 -10.55 -16.99
CA PHE A 106 10.14 -10.04 -17.26
C PHE A 106 9.76 -10.11 -18.75
N LEU A 107 10.64 -9.71 -19.66
CA LEU A 107 10.41 -9.82 -21.11
C LEU A 107 10.34 -11.26 -21.60
N ARG A 108 11.11 -12.17 -21.00
CA ARG A 108 11.08 -13.60 -21.33
C ARG A 108 9.80 -14.26 -20.81
N ASP A 109 9.33 -13.89 -19.63
CA ASP A 109 8.10 -14.40 -19.04
C ASP A 109 6.87 -13.84 -19.75
N LEU A 110 6.89 -12.56 -20.14
CA LEU A 110 5.90 -11.98 -21.07
C LEU A 110 5.90 -12.69 -22.42
N GLY A 111 7.08 -12.95 -22.98
CA GLY A 111 7.22 -13.71 -24.24
C GLY A 111 6.74 -15.15 -24.11
N ALA A 112 6.93 -15.80 -22.96
CA ALA A 112 6.45 -17.15 -22.67
C ALA A 112 4.93 -17.18 -22.44
N ALA A 113 4.37 -16.17 -21.76
CA ALA A 113 2.95 -15.99 -21.55
C ALA A 113 2.21 -15.69 -22.86
N LEU A 114 2.76 -14.81 -23.70
CA LEU A 114 2.24 -14.53 -25.04
C LEU A 114 2.36 -15.72 -26.00
N LYS A 115 3.32 -16.63 -25.77
CA LYS A 115 3.47 -17.89 -26.52
C LYS A 115 2.64 -19.05 -25.96
N GLY A 116 1.77 -18.81 -24.98
CA GLY A 116 0.81 -19.81 -24.48
C GLY A 116 1.43 -21.00 -23.76
N LYS A 117 2.71 -20.95 -23.36
CA LYS A 117 3.38 -22.02 -22.61
C LYS A 117 3.30 -21.76 -21.11
N LEU A 118 2.09 -21.63 -20.58
CA LEU A 118 1.85 -21.80 -19.15
C LEU A 118 1.86 -23.31 -18.89
N ALA A 119 3.04 -23.87 -18.66
CA ALA A 119 3.17 -25.22 -18.12
C ALA A 119 2.49 -25.23 -16.75
N HIS A 120 1.28 -25.79 -16.70
CA HIS A 120 0.66 -26.25 -15.48
C HIS A 120 1.50 -27.44 -15.03
N ALA A 121 2.37 -27.22 -14.04
CA ALA A 121 2.94 -28.33 -13.28
C ALA A 121 2.04 -28.48 -12.05
N ASP A 122 1.15 -29.46 -12.12
CA ASP A 122 0.42 -30.03 -10.98
C ASP A 122 1.39 -30.62 -9.94
#